data_AF-A0A1F4BUF4-F1
#
_entry.id   AF-A0A1F4BUF4-F1
#
_cell.length_a   1.000
_cell.length_b   1.000
_cell.length_c   1.000
_cell.angle_alpha   90.00
_cell.angle_beta   90.00
_cell.angle_gamma   90.00
#
_symmetry.space_group_name_H-M   'P 1'
#
loop_
_entity.id
_entity.type
_entity.pdbx_description
1 polymer ?
#
loop_
_entity_poly.entity_id
_entity_poly.type
_entity_poly.pdbx_seq_one_letter_code
_entity_poly.pdbx_strand_id
1 'polypeptide(L)'
;MSHTVKIGITSYANIKARTIAIAKGQYKLRSNEPKLWLTSFKSLASALSEENQKLLKLIREQQPESIAQLAEMTGRKTSNLSRTLKTLERCGIVALKEPRTKTQPGGRTPVKPVVLAERFDFEFVL
;
A
#
# COMPACT_ATOMS: atom_id res chain seq x y z
N MET A 1 -7.03 -17.85 1.48
CA MET A 1 -5.93 -17.72 2.46
C MET A 1 -5.84 -16.26 2.87
N SER A 2 -6.07 -15.93 4.13
CA SER A 2 -5.97 -14.55 4.62
C SER A 2 -4.50 -14.13 4.70
N HIS A 3 -4.10 -13.12 3.93
CA HIS A 3 -2.74 -12.58 3.97
C HIS A 3 -2.65 -11.52 5.09
N THR A 4 -1.79 -11.79 6.08
CA THR A 4 -1.48 -10.85 7.17
C THR A 4 -0.19 -10.10 6.84
N VAL A 5 -0.25 -8.76 6.92
CA VAL A 5 0.93 -7.90 6.74
C VAL A 5 1.44 -7.45 8.11
N LYS A 6 2.73 -7.72 8.38
CA LYS A 6 3.45 -7.22 9.57
C LYS A 6 4.12 -5.89 9.29
N ILE A 7 3.82 -4.90 10.12
CA ILE A 7 4.31 -3.53 9.97
C ILE A 7 5.13 -3.14 11.20
N GLY A 8 6.38 -2.73 10.99
CA GLY A 8 7.27 -2.23 12.02
C GLY A 8 7.35 -0.70 11.95
N ILE A 9 7.46 -0.04 13.10
CA ILE A 9 7.60 1.41 13.18
C ILE A 9 8.95 1.74 13.80
N THR A 10 9.78 2.50 13.09
CA THR A 10 11.11 2.91 13.59
C THR A 10 11.59 4.18 12.89
N SER A 11 12.68 4.78 13.37
CA SER A 11 13.21 6.02 12.78
C SER A 11 13.70 5.82 11.35
N TYR A 12 13.71 6.89 10.55
CA TYR A 12 14.26 6.84 9.18
C TYR A 12 15.72 6.38 9.16
N ALA A 13 16.53 6.79 10.15
CA ALA A 13 17.92 6.38 10.28
C ALA A 13 18.05 4.86 10.43
N ASN A 14 17.20 4.25 11.26
CA ASN A 14 17.16 2.79 11.46
C ASN A 14 16.71 2.06 10.19
N ILE A 15 15.67 2.56 9.52
CA ILE A 15 15.21 2.01 8.23
C ILE A 15 16.35 2.04 7.21
N LYS A 16 17.04 3.18 7.09
CA LYS A 16 18.16 3.37 6.16
C LYS A 16 19.31 2.41 6.47
N ALA A 17 19.73 2.33 7.73
CA ALA A 17 20.80 1.43 8.17
C ALA A 17 20.47 -0.04 7.87
N ARG A 18 19.23 -0.46 8.15
CA ARG A 18 18.74 -1.80 7.89
C ARG A 18 18.74 -2.15 6.40
N THR A 19 18.24 -1.25 5.56
CA THR A 19 18.23 -1.44 4.09
C THR A 19 19.65 -1.61 3.55
N ILE A 20 20.60 -0.80 4.03
CA ILE A 20 22.02 -0.92 3.64
C ILE A 20 22.60 -2.26 4.09
N ALA A 21 22.32 -2.70 5.32
CA ALA A 21 22.82 -3.98 5.85
C ALA A 21 22.29 -5.19 5.06
N ILE A 22 21.01 -5.15 4.64
CA ILE A 22 20.40 -6.17 3.77
C ILE A 22 21.11 -6.20 2.41
N ALA A 23 21.28 -5.03 1.77
CA ALA A 23 21.95 -4.94 0.48
C ALA A 23 23.41 -5.43 0.52
N LYS A 24 24.09 -5.24 1.66
CA LYS A 24 25.45 -5.75 1.92
C LYS A 24 25.50 -7.23 2.30
N GLY A 25 24.36 -7.90 2.46
CA GLY A 25 24.29 -9.30 2.91
C GLY A 25 24.64 -9.52 4.40
N GLN A 26 24.82 -8.45 5.16
CA GLN A 26 25.17 -8.48 6.59
C GLN A 26 23.96 -8.80 7.48
N TYR A 27 22.75 -8.64 6.94
CA TYR A 27 21.51 -8.93 7.63
C TYR A 27 20.56 -9.69 6.70
N LYS A 28 20.10 -10.87 7.13
CA LYS A 28 19.09 -11.67 6.43
C LYS A 28 17.74 -11.49 7.07
N LEU A 29 16.74 -11.22 6.24
CA LEU A 29 15.38 -11.03 6.70
C LEU A 29 14.81 -12.35 7.26
N ARG A 30 14.27 -12.35 8.48
CA ARG A 30 13.55 -13.49 9.06
C ARG A 30 12.13 -13.56 8.51
N SER A 31 11.55 -14.76 8.46
CA SER A 31 10.17 -14.92 7.95
C SER A 31 9.10 -14.22 8.81
N ASN A 32 9.36 -14.03 10.10
CA ASN A 32 8.38 -13.51 11.06
C ASN A 32 8.57 -12.03 11.40
N GLU A 33 9.52 -11.34 10.78
CA GLU A 33 9.78 -9.93 11.05
C GLU A 33 9.01 -9.01 10.10
N PRO A 34 8.80 -7.73 10.46
CA PRO A 34 8.16 -6.78 9.57
C PRO A 34 8.92 -6.59 8.26
N LYS A 35 8.21 -6.81 7.15
CA LYS A 35 8.71 -6.52 5.81
C LYS A 35 8.49 -5.06 5.42
N LEU A 36 7.51 -4.42 6.06
CA LEU A 36 7.21 -3.01 5.90
C LEU A 36 7.65 -2.22 7.12
N TRP A 37 8.38 -1.13 6.89
CA TRP A 37 8.81 -0.20 7.93
C TRP A 37 8.27 1.20 7.69
N LEU A 38 7.62 1.76 8.71
CA LEU A 38 7.09 3.13 8.71
C LEU A 38 7.84 4.00 9.72
N THR A 39 7.90 5.31 9.46
CA THR A 39 8.58 6.26 10.35
C THR A 39 7.76 6.69 11.55
N SER A 40 6.43 6.48 11.53
CA SER A 40 5.54 6.84 12.63
C SER A 40 4.22 6.07 12.60
N PHE A 41 3.65 5.87 13.79
CA PHE A 41 2.29 5.36 13.95
C PHE A 41 1.24 6.28 13.36
N LYS A 42 1.47 7.60 13.40
CA LYS A 42 0.57 8.59 12.78
C LYS A 42 0.37 8.32 11.29
N SER A 43 1.45 8.03 10.57
CA SER A 43 1.38 7.69 9.13
C SER A 43 0.53 6.44 8.89
N LEU A 44 0.62 5.45 9.77
CA LEU A 44 -0.18 4.23 9.69
C LEU A 44 -1.67 4.49 9.96
N ALA A 45 -1.98 5.19 11.05
CA ALA A 45 -3.35 5.53 11.42
C ALA A 45 -4.05 6.35 10.32
N SER A 46 -3.35 7.29 9.68
CA SER A 46 -3.89 8.03 8.54
C SER A 46 -4.14 7.15 7.32
N ALA A 47 -3.29 6.16 7.07
CA ALA A 47 -3.48 5.21 5.96
C ALA A 47 -4.72 4.33 6.20
N LEU A 48 -4.98 3.93 7.44
CA LEU A 48 -6.08 3.05 7.84
C LEU A 48 -7.28 3.79 8.43
N SER A 49 -7.48 5.07 8.09
CA SER A 49 -8.66 5.83 8.53
C SER A 49 -9.97 5.13 8.12
N GLU A 50 -11.07 5.44 8.81
CA GLU A 50 -12.39 4.85 8.49
C GLU A 50 -12.79 5.08 7.01
N GLU A 51 -12.48 6.27 6.47
CA GLU A 51 -12.71 6.59 5.05
C GLU A 51 -11.90 5.66 4.13
N ASN A 52 -10.63 5.40 4.46
CA ASN A 52 -9.79 4.50 3.68
C ASN A 52 -10.20 3.03 3.87
N GLN A 53 -10.70 2.62 5.03
CA GLN A 53 -11.25 1.28 5.23
C GLN A 53 -12.50 1.05 4.36
N LYS A 54 -13.41 2.04 4.30
CA LYS A 54 -14.56 2.01 3.39
C LYS A 54 -14.12 1.94 1.92
N LEU A 55 -13.09 2.72 1.55
CA LEU A 55 -12.49 2.66 0.21
C LEU A 55 -11.94 1.26 -0.12
N LEU A 56 -11.19 0.65 0.79
CA LEU A 56 -10.61 -0.69 0.61
C LEU A 56 -11.70 -1.75 0.47
N LYS A 57 -12.75 -1.68 1.28
CA LYS A 57 -13.93 -2.55 1.17
C LYS A 57 -14.58 -2.41 -0.20
N LEU A 58 -14.81 -1.18 -0.67
CA LEU A 58 -15.38 -0.92 -1.99
C LEU A 58 -14.51 -1.48 -3.12
N ILE A 59 -13.19 -1.28 -3.09
CA ILE A 59 -12.26 -1.81 -4.10
C ILE A 59 -12.33 -3.34 -4.14
N ARG A 60 -12.48 -4.00 -2.98
CA ARG A 60 -12.64 -5.46 -2.93
C ARG A 60 -13.94 -5.95 -3.54
N GLU A 61 -15.05 -5.29 -3.19
CA GLU A 61 -16.39 -5.70 -3.60
C GLU A 61 -16.62 -5.43 -5.09
N GLN A 62 -16.13 -4.30 -5.58
CA GLN A 62 -16.44 -3.80 -6.92
C GLN A 62 -15.33 -4.03 -7.94
N GLN A 63 -14.12 -4.34 -7.48
CA GLN A 63 -12.95 -4.66 -8.32
C GLN A 63 -12.77 -3.70 -9.51
N PRO A 64 -12.69 -2.38 -9.28
CA PRO A 64 -12.59 -1.41 -10.37
C PRO A 64 -11.36 -1.68 -11.23
N GLU A 65 -11.51 -1.58 -12.54
CA GLU A 65 -10.47 -1.77 -13.55
C GLU A 65 -9.52 -0.57 -13.65
N SER A 66 -9.88 0.58 -13.05
CA SER A 66 -9.00 1.75 -12.99
C SER A 66 -9.26 2.69 -11.81
N ILE A 67 -8.29 3.54 -11.47
CA ILE A 67 -8.50 4.66 -10.52
C ILE A 67 -9.57 5.63 -11.03
N ALA A 68 -9.72 5.81 -12.34
CA ALA A 68 -10.75 6.67 -12.91
C ALA A 68 -12.15 6.09 -12.65
N GLN A 69 -12.35 4.80 -12.88
CA GLN A 69 -13.61 4.12 -12.54
C GLN A 69 -13.89 4.20 -11.04
N LEU A 70 -12.89 3.97 -10.19
CA LEU A 70 -13.04 4.13 -8.74
C LEU A 70 -13.43 5.57 -8.34
N ALA A 71 -12.93 6.58 -9.06
CA ALA A 71 -13.31 7.98 -8.86
C ALA A 71 -14.79 8.22 -9.14
N GLU A 72 -15.32 7.65 -10.23
CA GLU A 72 -16.74 7.71 -10.57
C GLU A 72 -17.60 7.04 -9.49
N MET A 73 -17.20 5.85 -9.03
CA MET A 73 -17.93 5.10 -8.00
C MET A 73 -17.95 5.80 -6.63
N THR A 74 -16.89 6.54 -6.31
CA THR A 74 -16.74 7.19 -4.99
C THR A 74 -17.12 8.66 -4.98
N GLY A 75 -17.29 9.29 -6.15
CA GLY A 75 -17.42 10.74 -6.30
C GLY A 75 -16.14 11.53 -5.91
N ARG A 76 -15.02 10.87 -5.63
CA ARG A 76 -13.77 11.50 -5.20
C ARG A 76 -12.93 11.90 -6.42
N LYS A 77 -12.17 12.98 -6.30
CA LYS A 77 -11.21 13.38 -7.34
C LYS A 77 -10.16 12.28 -7.57
N THR A 78 -9.89 11.94 -8.83
CA THR A 78 -8.88 10.94 -9.23
C THR A 78 -7.49 11.24 -8.65
N SER A 79 -7.10 12.52 -8.57
CA SER A 79 -5.82 12.93 -7.98
C SER A 79 -5.73 12.68 -6.48
N ASN A 80 -6.86 12.74 -5.75
CA ASN A 80 -6.92 12.40 -4.33
C ASN A 80 -6.80 10.89 -4.15
N LEU A 81 -7.59 10.13 -4.89
CA LEU A 81 -7.52 8.67 -4.87
C LEU A 81 -6.13 8.16 -5.23
N SER A 82 -5.49 8.72 -6.26
CA SER A 82 -4.13 8.31 -6.63
C SER A 82 -3.11 8.53 -5.50
N ARG A 83 -3.18 9.66 -4.79
CA ARG A 83 -2.31 9.93 -3.65
C ARG A 83 -2.57 8.96 -2.50
N THR A 84 -3.83 8.75 -2.14
CA THR A 84 -4.24 7.80 -1.09
C THR A 84 -3.78 6.39 -1.43
N LEU A 85 -4.05 5.92 -2.65
CA LEU A 85 -3.70 4.57 -3.09
C LEU A 85 -2.19 4.37 -3.16
N LYS A 86 -1.40 5.38 -3.54
CA LYS A 86 0.07 5.31 -3.46
C LYS A 86 0.57 5.18 -2.03
N THR A 87 -0.07 5.85 -1.07
CA THR A 87 0.27 5.67 0.35
C THR A 87 -0.09 4.25 0.81
N LEU A 88 -1.28 3.76 0.47
CA LEU A 88 -1.72 2.40 0.79
C LEU A 88 -0.84 1.34 0.12
N GLU A 89 -0.35 1.59 -1.10
CA GLU A 89 0.59 0.74 -1.81
C GLU A 89 1.96 0.69 -1.14
N ARG A 90 2.48 1.85 -0.72
CA ARG A 90 3.70 1.90 0.09
C ARG A 90 3.55 1.12 1.38
N CYS A 91 2.33 1.07 1.93
CA CYS A 91 2.01 0.25 3.10
C CYS A 91 1.73 -1.23 2.78
N GLY A 92 1.89 -1.67 1.53
CA GLY A 92 1.63 -3.06 1.13
C GLY A 92 0.16 -3.48 1.24
N ILE A 93 -0.76 -2.51 1.41
CA ILE A 93 -2.20 -2.76 1.56
C ILE A 93 -2.85 -2.93 0.19
N VAL A 94 -2.37 -2.19 -0.80
CA VAL A 94 -2.87 -2.16 -2.17
C VAL A 94 -1.72 -2.42 -3.14
N ALA A 95 -1.99 -3.05 -4.28
CA ALA A 95 -1.13 -3.01 -5.46
C ALA A 95 -1.79 -2.13 -6.51
N LEU A 96 -1.01 -1.26 -7.15
CA LEU A 96 -1.41 -0.56 -8.35
C LEU A 96 -0.86 -1.31 -9.56
N LYS A 97 -1.74 -2.02 -10.27
CA LYS A 97 -1.37 -2.83 -11.43
C LYS A 97 -1.60 -2.04 -12.71
N GLU A 98 -0.57 -1.94 -13.52
CA GLU A 98 -0.71 -1.46 -14.89
C GLU A 98 -1.20 -2.62 -15.80
N PRO A 99 -2.09 -2.36 -16.77
CA PRO A 99 -2.48 -3.33 -17.77
C PRO A 99 -1.25 -3.75 -18.59
N ARG A 100 -1.25 -5.04 -18.99
CA ARG A 100 -0.17 -5.63 -19.78
C ARG A 100 0.00 -4.98 -21.15
N THR A 101 -1.05 -4.35 -21.67
CA THR A 101 -1.08 -3.69 -22.97
C THR A 101 -1.37 -2.21 -22.77
N LYS A 102 -0.53 -1.34 -23.35
CA LYS A 102 -0.80 0.09 -23.42
C LYS A 102 -2.04 0.30 -24.28
N THR A 103 -3.14 0.68 -23.64
CA THR A 103 -4.34 1.16 -24.33
C THR A 103 -4.02 2.52 -24.92
N GLN A 104 -3.77 2.53 -26.24
CA GLN A 104 -3.54 3.69 -27.11
C GLN A 104 -2.22 4.47 -26.93
N PRO A 105 -1.54 4.83 -28.04
CA PRO A 105 -0.41 5.76 -28.00
C PRO A 105 -0.85 7.14 -27.48
N GLY A 106 -0.16 7.67 -26.46
CA GLY A 106 -0.40 9.02 -25.93
C GLY A 106 -1.45 9.12 -24.80
N GLY A 107 -2.20 8.06 -24.52
CA GLY A 107 -3.14 8.00 -23.38
C GLY A 107 -2.44 7.71 -22.05
N ARG A 108 -3.05 8.13 -20.93
CA ARG A 108 -2.63 7.66 -19.60
C ARG A 108 -3.01 6.19 -19.44
N THR A 109 -2.04 5.35 -19.14
CA THR A 109 -2.28 3.94 -18.81
C THR A 109 -3.26 3.85 -17.63
N PRO A 110 -4.39 3.14 -17.76
CA PRO A 110 -5.31 2.95 -16.64
C PRO A 110 -4.60 2.12 -15.57
N VAL A 111 -4.69 2.53 -14.31
CA VAL A 111 -4.03 1.83 -13.19
C VAL A 111 -5.11 1.13 -12.38
N LYS A 112 -5.04 -0.19 -12.27
CA LYS A 112 -5.99 -1.01 -11.53
C LYS A 112 -5.57 -1.13 -10.06
N PRO A 113 -6.35 -0.62 -9.09
CA PRO A 113 -6.08 -0.86 -7.69
C PRO A 113 -6.56 -2.25 -7.26
N VAL A 114 -5.72 -2.98 -6.53
CA VAL A 114 -6.03 -4.32 -5.99
C VAL A 114 -5.68 -4.37 -4.51
N VAL A 115 -6.62 -4.72 -3.65
CA VAL A 115 -6.33 -4.90 -2.21
C VAL A 115 -5.59 -6.22 -2.00
N LEU A 116 -4.45 -6.18 -1.33
CA LEU A 116 -3.56 -7.33 -1.11
C LEU A 116 -3.75 -8.00 0.25
N ALA A 117 -4.26 -7.27 1.23
CA ALA A 117 -4.29 -7.70 2.62
C ALA A 117 -5.71 -7.63 3.20
N GLU A 118 -6.04 -8.64 4.00
CA GLU A 118 -7.34 -8.73 4.69
C GLU A 118 -7.21 -8.45 6.18
N ARG A 119 -6.01 -8.63 6.75
CA ARG A 119 -5.70 -8.49 8.17
C ARG A 119 -4.35 -7.80 8.34
N PHE A 120 -4.23 -7.02 9.41
CA PHE A 120 -3.01 -6.29 9.75
C PHE A 120 -2.65 -6.57 11.20
N ASP A 121 -1.42 -7.01 11.41
CA ASP A 121 -0.85 -7.18 12.74
C ASP A 121 0.20 -6.09 12.95
N PHE A 122 0.08 -5.38 14.07
CA PHE A 122 0.96 -4.28 14.42
C PHE A 122 1.87 -4.68 15.57
N GLU A 123 3.17 -4.57 15.34
CA GLU A 123 4.18 -4.78 16.38
C GLU A 123 4.93 -3.45 16.59
N PHE A 124 4.93 -2.95 17.82
CA PHE A 124 5.66 -1.75 18.21
C PHE A 124 6.85 -2.17 19.08
N VAL A 125 8.05 -1.74 18.70
CA VAL A 125 9.28 -2.02 19.45
C VAL A 125 9.76 -0.68 20.01
N LEU A 126 9.79 -0.57 21.33
CA LEU A 126 10.30 0.58 22.08
C LEU A 126 11.82 0.51 22.22
#